data_AF-A0A2E0TR59-F1
#
_entry.id   AF-A0A2E0TR59-F1
#
_cell.length_a   1.000
_cell.length_b   1.000
_cell.length_c   1.000
_cell.angle_alpha   90.00
_cell.angle_beta   90.00
_cell.angle_gamma   90.00
#
_symmetry.space_group_name_H-M   'P 1'
#
loop_
_entity.id
_entity.type
_entity.pdbx_description
1 polymer ?
#
loop_
_entity_poly.entity_id
_entity_poly.type
_entity_poly.pdbx_seq_one_letter_code
_entity_poly.pdbx_strand_id
1 'polypeptide(L)'
;MDLRRPLFAGLGLAAVELVLVFALAGDLFLTSTERWRFVLASLPFWIGFAALAWAFVASADRIFRRRASHPSRALGRLLGLIAGVAVGVLAWSATAGRRLRDASWRELAVVGVAIVAALVVTKLAPWLRDRRPVGWWLPAASALVAVGALVVDATVLLRLYPAVHWALTLSAVSAALVAFQQAPFGVWGTGRRTRAILAALGGLAFGGGLWGLAALGAAPNARFVVQERAPLTGKVLAWWPAGPRRRARAS
;
A
#
# COMPACT_ATOMS: atom_id res chain seq x y z
N MET A 1 5.74 -19.85 5.63
CA MET A 1 5.44 -18.59 4.90
C MET A 1 6.73 -17.83 4.77
N ASP A 2 7.13 -17.59 3.53
CA ASP A 2 8.38 -16.91 3.16
C ASP A 2 8.20 -15.40 3.26
N LEU A 3 9.06 -14.72 4.02
CA LEU A 3 9.02 -13.26 4.18
C LEU A 3 9.79 -12.53 3.08
N ARG A 4 10.47 -13.24 2.17
CA ARG A 4 11.12 -12.60 1.01
C ARG A 4 10.12 -11.98 0.04
N ARG A 5 8.97 -12.64 -0.15
CA ARG A 5 7.92 -12.22 -1.08
C ARG A 5 7.37 -10.83 -0.77
N PRO A 6 6.99 -10.48 0.48
CA PRO A 6 6.59 -9.12 0.80
C PRO A 6 7.76 -8.12 0.75
N LEU A 7 9.01 -8.53 1.00
CA LEU A 7 10.16 -7.65 0.83
C LEU A 7 10.34 -7.26 -0.65
N PHE A 8 10.24 -8.22 -1.57
CA PHE A 8 10.29 -7.94 -3.00
C PHE A 8 9.09 -7.13 -3.49
N ALA A 9 7.89 -7.37 -2.95
CA ALA A 9 6.73 -6.53 -3.22
C ALA A 9 6.97 -5.07 -2.77
N GLY A 10 7.46 -4.88 -1.55
CA GLY A 10 7.81 -3.55 -1.04
C GLY A 10 8.93 -2.89 -1.85
N LEU A 11 9.99 -3.61 -2.19
CA LEU A 11 11.07 -3.11 -3.04
C LEU A 11 10.59 -2.72 -4.44
N GLY A 12 9.74 -3.54 -5.06
CA GLY A 12 9.16 -3.25 -6.37
C GLY A 12 8.29 -2.00 -6.35
N LEU A 13 7.41 -1.87 -5.34
CA LEU A 13 6.58 -0.68 -5.17
C LEU A 13 7.41 0.57 -4.88
N ALA A 14 8.44 0.46 -4.04
CA ALA A 14 9.38 1.55 -3.78
C ALA A 14 10.09 1.98 -5.07
N ALA A 15 10.62 1.03 -5.84
CA ALA A 15 11.33 1.33 -7.09
C ALA A 15 10.42 2.07 -8.08
N VAL A 16 9.17 1.60 -8.24
CA VAL A 16 8.19 2.25 -9.13
C VAL A 16 7.85 3.66 -8.64
N GLU A 17 7.57 3.85 -7.35
CA GLU A 17 7.31 5.19 -6.80
C GLU A 17 8.51 6.12 -6.99
N LEU A 18 9.73 5.67 -6.69
CA LEU A 18 10.94 6.47 -6.88
C LEU A 18 11.12 6.88 -8.34
N VAL A 19 10.96 5.94 -9.28
CA VAL A 19 11.03 6.22 -10.72
C VAL A 19 9.97 7.25 -11.12
N LEU A 20 8.72 7.10 -10.67
CA LEU A 20 7.65 8.05 -10.99
C LEU A 20 7.94 9.44 -10.44
N VAL A 21 8.35 9.54 -9.19
CA VAL A 21 8.65 10.84 -8.55
C VAL A 21 9.82 11.53 -9.24
N PHE A 22 10.90 10.80 -9.53
CA PHE A 22 12.06 11.38 -10.20
C PHE A 22 11.79 11.73 -11.67
N ALA A 23 11.01 10.91 -12.39
CA ALA A 23 10.64 11.19 -13.78
C ALA A 23 9.69 12.40 -13.90
N LEU A 24 8.76 12.58 -12.96
CA LEU A 24 7.75 13.63 -13.03
C LEU A 24 8.14 14.93 -12.31
N ALA A 25 9.04 14.86 -11.34
CA ALA A 25 9.37 15.99 -10.47
C ALA A 25 10.80 15.96 -9.90
N GLY A 26 11.73 15.19 -10.49
CA GLY A 26 13.12 15.12 -10.04
C GLY A 26 13.81 16.48 -9.99
N ASP A 27 13.49 17.37 -10.92
CA ASP A 27 14.07 18.72 -11.03
C ASP A 27 13.50 19.71 -10.02
N LEU A 28 12.41 19.36 -9.34
CA LEU A 28 11.82 20.19 -8.28
C LEU A 28 12.48 19.98 -6.91
N PHE A 29 13.34 18.96 -6.77
CA PHE A 29 14.23 18.84 -5.63
C PHE A 29 15.40 19.82 -5.78
N LEU A 30 15.67 20.64 -4.75
CA LEU A 30 16.70 21.68 -4.82
C LEU A 30 18.13 21.12 -4.74
N THR A 31 18.30 19.98 -4.07
CA THR A 31 19.62 19.40 -3.82
C THR A 31 19.60 17.89 -3.95
N SER A 32 20.78 17.31 -4.25
CA SER A 32 20.99 15.86 -4.21
C SER A 32 20.70 15.28 -2.81
N THR A 33 20.95 16.04 -1.76
CA THR A 33 20.65 15.67 -0.37
C THR A 33 19.15 15.45 -0.15
N GLU A 34 18.28 16.31 -0.68
CA GLU A 34 16.82 16.12 -0.57
C GLU A 34 16.36 14.85 -1.32
N ARG A 35 16.91 14.60 -2.51
CA ARG A 35 16.64 13.39 -3.29
C ARG A 35 17.01 12.13 -2.50
N TRP A 36 18.20 12.12 -1.90
CA TRP A 36 18.66 10.99 -1.08
C TRP A 36 17.84 10.80 0.18
N ARG A 37 17.44 11.89 0.87
CA ARG A 37 16.53 11.80 2.02
C ARG A 37 15.20 11.16 1.63
N PHE A 38 14.65 11.51 0.46
CA PHE A 38 13.44 10.88 -0.05
C PHE A 38 13.63 9.38 -0.31
N VAL A 39 14.70 8.98 -1.01
CA VAL A 39 15.01 7.56 -1.26
C VAL A 39 15.14 6.78 0.06
N LEU A 40 15.91 7.32 1.02
CA LEU A 40 16.16 6.69 2.31
C LEU A 40 14.92 6.63 3.20
N ALA A 41 13.92 7.47 2.99
CA ALA A 41 12.64 7.40 3.70
C ALA A 41 11.64 6.46 3.02
N SER A 42 11.47 6.57 1.70
CA SER A 42 10.47 5.83 0.93
C SER A 42 10.79 4.33 0.87
N LEU A 43 12.06 3.96 0.64
CA LEU A 43 12.46 2.56 0.51
C LEU A 43 12.16 1.71 1.77
N PRO A 44 12.63 2.07 2.98
CA PRO A 44 12.30 1.31 4.18
C PRO A 44 10.81 1.40 4.54
N PHE A 45 10.13 2.50 4.22
CA PHE A 45 8.69 2.62 4.42
C PHE A 45 7.92 1.56 3.62
N TRP A 46 8.15 1.45 2.31
CA TRP A 46 7.45 0.48 1.45
C TRP A 46 7.78 -0.98 1.82
N ILE A 47 9.05 -1.26 2.08
CA ILE A 47 9.50 -2.59 2.53
C ILE A 47 8.80 -2.96 3.84
N GLY A 48 8.82 -2.05 4.81
CA GLY A 48 8.20 -2.26 6.11
C GLY A 48 6.68 -2.41 6.01
N PHE A 49 6.03 -1.57 5.21
CA PHE A 49 4.58 -1.61 5.00
C PHE A 49 4.12 -2.94 4.38
N ALA A 50 4.79 -3.39 3.30
CA ALA A 50 4.49 -4.68 2.67
C ALA A 50 4.77 -5.86 3.62
N ALA A 51 5.85 -5.79 4.40
CA ALA A 51 6.17 -6.80 5.41
C ALA A 51 5.13 -6.87 6.52
N LEU A 52 4.63 -5.72 7.02
CA LEU A 52 3.57 -5.66 8.03
C LEU A 52 2.24 -6.19 7.51
N ALA A 53 1.82 -5.76 6.31
CA ALA A 53 0.60 -6.25 5.66
C ALA A 53 0.63 -7.78 5.53
N TRP A 54 1.77 -8.33 5.10
CA TRP A 54 1.95 -9.77 5.00
C TRP A 54 2.03 -10.48 6.36
N ALA A 55 2.72 -9.90 7.34
CA ALA A 55 2.82 -10.45 8.69
C ALA A 55 1.43 -10.55 9.35
N PHE A 56 0.55 -9.59 9.11
CA PHE A 56 -0.85 -9.62 9.54
C PHE A 56 -1.59 -10.81 8.91
N VAL A 57 -1.58 -10.94 7.59
CA VAL A 57 -2.24 -12.05 6.86
C VAL A 57 -1.67 -13.41 7.31
N ALA A 58 -0.36 -13.51 7.45
CA ALA A 58 0.34 -14.73 7.87
C ALA A 58 0.04 -15.12 9.33
N SER A 59 -0.24 -14.15 10.20
CA SER A 59 -0.61 -14.40 11.59
C SER A 59 -2.06 -14.83 11.70
N ALA A 60 -2.97 -14.17 10.96
CA ALA A 60 -4.36 -14.59 10.84
C ALA A 60 -4.47 -16.03 10.31
N ASP A 61 -3.74 -16.37 9.24
CA ASP A 61 -3.71 -17.74 8.71
C ASP A 61 -3.28 -18.77 9.77
N ARG A 62 -2.21 -18.47 10.51
CA ARG A 62 -1.72 -19.36 11.57
C ARG A 62 -2.75 -19.58 12.68
N ILE A 63 -3.48 -18.54 13.07
CA ILE A 63 -4.55 -18.64 14.07
C ILE A 63 -5.67 -19.53 13.53
N PHE A 64 -6.12 -19.31 12.30
CA PHE A 64 -7.20 -20.10 11.71
C PHE A 64 -6.82 -21.56 11.47
N ARG A 65 -5.58 -21.85 11.05
CA ARG A 65 -5.11 -23.26 10.92
C ARG A 65 -5.15 -24.03 12.24
N ARG A 66 -5.04 -23.34 13.38
CA ARG A 66 -5.09 -23.97 14.72
C ARG A 66 -6.51 -24.12 15.26
N ARG A 67 -7.44 -23.27 14.83
CA ARG A 67 -8.75 -23.10 15.49
C ARG A 67 -9.94 -23.44 14.59
N ALA A 68 -9.79 -23.45 13.27
CA ALA A 68 -10.90 -23.60 12.34
C ALA A 68 -10.82 -24.91 11.55
N SER A 69 -11.97 -25.56 11.37
CA SER A 69 -12.12 -26.75 10.51
C SER A 69 -11.81 -26.47 9.03
N HIS A 70 -12.11 -25.25 8.56
CA HIS A 70 -11.84 -24.79 7.20
C HIS A 70 -11.03 -23.48 7.21
N PRO A 71 -9.71 -23.53 7.42
CA PRO A 71 -8.88 -22.35 7.67
C PRO A 71 -8.78 -21.40 6.45
N SER A 72 -8.77 -21.93 5.22
CA SER A 72 -8.75 -21.10 4.01
C SER A 72 -10.02 -20.28 3.86
N ARG A 73 -11.20 -20.89 4.09
CA ARG A 73 -12.49 -20.19 4.08
C ARG A 73 -12.60 -19.15 5.20
N ALA A 74 -12.12 -19.48 6.40
CA ALA A 74 -12.12 -18.54 7.53
C ALA A 74 -11.24 -17.31 7.25
N LEU A 75 -10.03 -17.53 6.71
CA LEU A 75 -9.15 -16.44 6.29
C LEU A 75 -9.78 -15.61 5.16
N GLY A 76 -10.38 -16.27 4.16
CA GLY A 76 -11.09 -15.59 3.08
C GLY A 76 -12.20 -14.68 3.60
N ARG A 77 -13.02 -15.15 4.54
CA ARG A 77 -14.08 -14.34 5.17
C ARG A 77 -13.51 -13.13 5.93
N LEU A 78 -12.43 -13.31 6.68
CA LEU A 78 -11.78 -12.19 7.39
C LEU A 78 -11.27 -11.13 6.40
N LEU A 79 -10.55 -11.56 5.36
CA LEU A 79 -10.03 -10.64 4.35
C LEU A 79 -11.16 -9.98 3.56
N GLY A 80 -12.25 -10.72 3.29
CA GLY A 80 -13.46 -10.20 2.69
C GLY A 80 -14.11 -9.11 3.54
N LEU A 81 -14.24 -9.32 4.85
CA LEU A 81 -14.76 -8.30 5.77
C LEU A 81 -13.89 -7.03 5.74
N ILE A 82 -12.57 -7.18 5.86
CA ILE A 82 -11.63 -6.06 5.83
C ILE A 82 -11.73 -5.30 4.50
N ALA A 83 -11.76 -6.01 3.38
CA ALA A 83 -11.90 -5.40 2.06
C ALA A 83 -13.24 -4.70 1.88
N GLY A 84 -14.33 -5.29 2.35
CA GLY A 84 -15.66 -4.68 2.32
C GLY A 84 -15.71 -3.38 3.10
N VAL A 85 -15.18 -3.36 4.33
CA VAL A 85 -15.09 -2.13 5.13
C VAL A 85 -14.23 -1.08 4.43
N ALA A 86 -13.04 -1.46 3.95
CA ALA A 86 -12.14 -0.53 3.27
C ALA A 86 -12.80 0.08 2.01
N VAL A 87 -13.38 -0.77 1.14
CA VAL A 87 -14.06 -0.32 -0.08
C VAL A 87 -15.31 0.50 0.24
N GLY A 88 -16.04 0.15 1.31
CA GLY A 88 -17.20 0.92 1.77
C GLY A 88 -16.81 2.33 2.21
N VAL A 89 -15.73 2.49 3.00
CA VAL A 89 -15.18 3.80 3.36
C VAL A 89 -14.79 4.59 2.11
N LEU A 90 -14.12 3.95 1.16
CA LEU A 90 -13.71 4.61 -0.10
C LEU A 90 -14.91 5.02 -0.96
N ALA A 91 -15.90 4.16 -1.12
CA ALA A 91 -17.13 4.47 -1.86
C ALA A 91 -17.92 5.59 -1.17
N TRP A 92 -17.98 5.59 0.16
CA TRP A 92 -18.59 6.66 0.93
C TRP A 92 -17.89 8.01 0.72
N SER A 93 -16.56 8.02 0.76
CA SER A 93 -15.76 9.20 0.49
C SER A 93 -15.88 9.67 -0.96
N ALA A 94 -15.93 8.76 -1.93
CA ALA A 94 -16.11 9.07 -3.35
C ALA A 94 -17.48 9.71 -3.65
N THR A 95 -18.51 9.32 -2.89
CA THR A 95 -19.87 9.86 -3.02
C THR A 95 -20.11 11.14 -2.20
N ALA A 96 -19.11 11.67 -1.49
CA ALA A 96 -19.24 12.88 -0.67
C ALA A 96 -19.33 14.19 -1.50
N GLY A 97 -19.15 14.15 -2.82
CA GLY A 97 -19.25 15.32 -3.69
C GLY A 97 -20.69 15.83 -3.83
N ARG A 98 -20.85 17.16 -4.04
CA ARG A 98 -22.15 17.87 -4.09
C ARG A 98 -23.26 17.14 -4.88
N ARG A 99 -22.94 16.56 -6.04
CA ARG A 99 -23.95 15.90 -6.90
C ARG A 99 -24.39 14.52 -6.43
N LEU A 100 -23.51 13.79 -5.75
CA LEU A 100 -23.78 12.42 -5.29
C LEU A 100 -24.18 12.39 -3.82
N ARG A 101 -23.84 13.43 -3.05
CA ARG A 101 -24.10 13.53 -1.62
C ARG A 101 -25.58 13.41 -1.29
N ASP A 102 -26.42 14.01 -2.12
CA ASP A 102 -27.88 14.12 -1.91
C ASP A 102 -28.66 13.04 -2.69
N ALA A 103 -27.96 12.12 -3.36
CA ALA A 103 -28.61 11.03 -4.08
C ALA A 103 -29.24 10.03 -3.09
N SER A 104 -30.54 9.80 -3.19
CA SER A 104 -31.28 8.87 -2.32
C SER A 104 -30.78 7.42 -2.40
N TRP A 105 -30.15 7.03 -3.51
CA TRP A 105 -29.56 5.69 -3.71
C TRP A 105 -28.14 5.55 -3.17
N ARG A 106 -27.51 6.63 -2.68
CA ARG A 106 -26.09 6.67 -2.31
C ARG A 106 -25.71 5.60 -1.30
N GLU A 107 -26.47 5.49 -0.21
CA GLU A 107 -26.20 4.53 0.87
C GLU A 107 -26.26 3.10 0.35
N LEU A 108 -27.30 2.79 -0.44
CA LEU A 108 -27.47 1.47 -1.07
C LEU A 108 -26.33 1.15 -2.03
N ALA A 109 -25.85 2.11 -2.82
CA ALA A 109 -24.71 1.89 -3.70
C ALA A 109 -23.40 1.66 -2.93
N VAL A 110 -23.14 2.44 -1.88
CA VAL A 110 -21.94 2.26 -1.04
C VAL A 110 -21.94 0.88 -0.39
N VAL A 111 -23.06 0.48 0.21
CA VAL A 111 -23.23 -0.84 0.82
C VAL A 111 -23.12 -1.94 -0.24
N GLY A 112 -23.75 -1.77 -1.40
CA GLY A 112 -23.70 -2.72 -2.50
C GLY A 112 -22.27 -2.97 -2.98
N VAL A 113 -21.49 -1.91 -3.23
CA VAL A 113 -20.08 -2.02 -3.66
C VAL A 113 -19.22 -2.67 -2.57
N ALA A 114 -19.43 -2.33 -1.29
CA ALA A 114 -18.73 -2.94 -0.17
C ALA A 114 -19.00 -4.46 -0.07
N ILE A 115 -20.26 -4.87 -0.22
CA ILE A 115 -20.66 -6.29 -0.22
C ILE A 115 -20.02 -7.03 -1.38
N VAL A 116 -20.08 -6.48 -2.60
CA VAL A 116 -19.47 -7.10 -3.79
C VAL A 116 -17.97 -7.30 -3.58
N ALA A 117 -17.26 -6.28 -3.10
CA ALA A 117 -15.84 -6.38 -2.78
C ALA A 117 -15.55 -7.47 -1.73
N ALA A 118 -16.35 -7.52 -0.66
CA ALA A 118 -16.20 -8.53 0.39
C ALA A 118 -16.40 -9.95 -0.15
N LEU A 119 -17.42 -10.15 -1.00
CA LEU A 119 -17.72 -11.45 -1.61
C LEU A 119 -16.60 -11.89 -2.57
N VAL A 120 -16.13 -10.99 -3.43
CA VAL A 120 -15.03 -11.27 -4.37
C VAL A 120 -13.80 -11.71 -3.59
N VAL A 121 -13.39 -10.97 -2.57
CA VAL A 121 -12.19 -11.29 -1.78
C VAL A 121 -12.37 -12.58 -0.97
N THR A 122 -13.57 -12.84 -0.44
CA THR A 122 -13.89 -14.08 0.28
C THR A 122 -13.68 -15.33 -0.59
N LYS A 123 -13.96 -15.23 -1.90
CA LYS A 123 -13.77 -16.34 -2.85
C LYS A 123 -12.35 -16.36 -3.43
N LEU A 124 -11.78 -15.20 -3.70
CA LEU A 124 -10.48 -15.06 -4.36
C LEU A 124 -9.32 -15.46 -3.45
N ALA A 125 -9.35 -15.08 -2.17
CA ALA A 125 -8.24 -15.36 -1.25
C ALA A 125 -7.98 -16.86 -1.02
N PRO A 126 -8.99 -17.72 -0.80
CA PRO A 126 -8.79 -19.18 -0.77
C PRO A 126 -8.24 -19.72 -2.10
N TRP A 127 -8.81 -19.26 -3.23
CA TRP A 127 -8.38 -19.72 -4.55
C TRP A 127 -6.90 -19.39 -4.82
N LEU A 128 -6.45 -18.16 -4.54
CA LEU A 128 -5.06 -17.75 -4.70
C LEU A 128 -4.10 -18.53 -3.80
N ARG A 129 -4.55 -18.89 -2.60
CA ARG A 129 -3.74 -19.62 -1.63
C ARG A 129 -3.52 -21.07 -2.02
N ASP A 130 -4.56 -21.72 -2.50
CA ASP A 130 -4.53 -23.15 -2.82
C ASP A 130 -3.95 -23.40 -4.23
N ARG A 131 -3.87 -22.35 -5.06
CA ARG A 131 -3.22 -22.36 -6.37
C ARG A 131 -1.70 -22.50 -6.22
N ARG A 132 -1.13 -23.45 -6.96
CA ARG A 132 0.32 -23.54 -7.15
C ARG A 132 0.77 -22.48 -8.17
N PRO A 133 1.93 -21.84 -7.98
CA PRO A 133 2.48 -20.91 -8.95
C PRO A 133 2.81 -21.71 -10.23
N VAL A 134 2.08 -21.43 -11.31
CA VAL A 134 2.30 -22.05 -12.64
C VAL A 134 2.47 -20.93 -13.65
N GLY A 135 3.72 -20.75 -14.11
CA GLY A 135 4.09 -19.75 -15.10
C GLY A 135 4.13 -18.31 -14.57
N TRP A 136 4.42 -17.38 -15.49
CA TRP A 136 4.66 -15.97 -15.18
C TRP A 136 3.49 -15.04 -15.50
N TRP A 137 2.44 -15.51 -16.17
CA TRP A 137 1.37 -14.65 -16.67
C TRP A 137 0.61 -13.93 -15.53
N LEU A 138 0.23 -14.64 -14.46
CA LEU A 138 -0.52 -14.05 -13.35
C LEU A 138 0.36 -13.09 -12.52
N PRO A 139 1.60 -13.45 -12.18
CA PRO A 139 2.56 -12.51 -11.61
C PRO A 139 2.75 -11.25 -12.44
N ALA A 140 2.98 -11.41 -13.76
CA ALA A 140 3.21 -10.29 -14.67
C ALA A 140 1.97 -9.40 -14.78
N ALA A 141 0.78 -9.98 -14.97
CA ALA A 141 -0.48 -9.24 -15.02
C ALA A 141 -0.74 -8.48 -13.70
N SER A 142 -0.49 -9.12 -12.56
CA SER A 142 -0.66 -8.47 -11.25
C SER A 142 0.37 -7.35 -11.03
N ALA A 143 1.62 -7.55 -11.45
CA ALA A 143 2.64 -6.51 -11.41
C ALA A 143 2.29 -5.32 -12.32
N LEU A 144 1.77 -5.57 -13.52
CA LEU A 144 1.29 -4.53 -14.44
C LEU A 144 0.12 -3.74 -13.84
N VAL A 145 -0.82 -4.41 -13.19
CA VAL A 145 -1.90 -3.73 -12.44
C VAL A 145 -1.32 -2.86 -11.33
N ALA A 146 -0.31 -3.35 -10.60
CA ALA A 146 0.31 -2.58 -9.53
C ALA A 146 1.02 -1.32 -10.05
N VAL A 147 1.82 -1.46 -11.11
CA VAL A 147 2.51 -0.35 -11.78
C VAL A 147 1.50 0.63 -12.35
N GLY A 148 0.50 0.15 -13.10
CA GLY A 148 -0.55 0.97 -13.70
C GLY A 148 -1.32 1.77 -12.65
N ALA A 149 -1.66 1.15 -11.52
CA ALA A 149 -2.32 1.84 -10.42
C ALA A 149 -1.45 2.98 -9.85
N LEU A 150 -0.14 2.76 -9.65
CA LEU A 150 0.76 3.82 -9.19
C LEU A 150 0.98 4.93 -10.22
N VAL A 151 1.05 4.59 -11.52
CA VAL A 151 1.16 5.56 -12.62
C VAL A 151 -0.08 6.45 -12.66
N VAL A 152 -1.28 5.86 -12.66
CA VAL A 152 -2.54 6.61 -12.61
C VAL A 152 -2.57 7.48 -11.36
N ASP A 153 -2.19 6.94 -10.20
CA ASP A 153 -2.16 7.67 -8.94
C ASP A 153 -1.22 8.89 -8.96
N ALA A 154 -0.07 8.78 -9.62
CA ALA A 154 0.89 9.89 -9.75
C ALA A 154 0.50 10.96 -10.79
N THR A 155 -0.43 10.64 -11.70
CA THR A 155 -0.91 11.56 -12.76
C THR A 155 -2.21 12.28 -12.42
N VAL A 156 -3.01 11.73 -11.50
CA VAL A 156 -4.24 12.37 -11.02
C VAL A 156 -3.90 13.36 -9.89
N LEU A 157 -4.60 14.49 -9.83
CA LEU A 157 -4.42 15.50 -8.79
C LEU A 157 -5.02 15.03 -7.45
N LEU A 158 -4.17 14.77 -6.46
CA LEU A 158 -4.55 14.27 -5.12
C LEU A 158 -5.69 15.05 -4.46
N ARG A 159 -5.66 16.38 -4.61
CA ARG A 159 -6.66 17.30 -4.03
C ARG A 159 -8.09 17.08 -4.56
N LEU A 160 -8.25 16.54 -5.77
CA LEU A 160 -9.56 16.41 -6.40
C LEU A 160 -10.25 15.09 -6.03
N TYR A 161 -9.49 14.01 -5.81
CA TYR A 161 -10.05 12.67 -5.68
C TYR A 161 -9.37 11.80 -4.60
N PRO A 162 -9.28 12.25 -3.33
CA PRO A 162 -8.53 11.54 -2.28
C PRO A 162 -8.93 10.07 -2.11
N ALA A 163 -10.22 9.75 -2.29
CA ALA A 163 -10.72 8.37 -2.22
C ALA A 163 -10.19 7.49 -3.38
N VAL A 164 -10.13 8.02 -4.60
CA VAL A 164 -9.58 7.31 -5.77
C VAL A 164 -8.12 6.98 -5.53
N HIS A 165 -7.37 7.92 -4.97
CA HIS A 165 -5.96 7.74 -4.69
C HIS A 165 -5.70 6.64 -3.65
N TRP A 166 -6.51 6.56 -2.59
CA TRP A 166 -6.44 5.43 -1.66
C TRP A 166 -6.83 4.10 -2.31
N ALA A 167 -7.84 4.08 -3.18
CA ALA A 167 -8.23 2.89 -3.92
C ALA A 167 -7.09 2.38 -4.82
N LEU A 168 -6.40 3.29 -5.53
CA LEU A 168 -5.25 2.97 -6.37
C LEU A 168 -4.08 2.42 -5.55
N THR A 169 -3.76 3.01 -4.39
CA THR A 169 -2.75 2.48 -3.48
C THR A 169 -3.09 1.07 -2.99
N LEU A 170 -4.30 0.84 -2.49
CA LEU A 170 -4.71 -0.48 -1.99
C LEU A 170 -4.68 -1.53 -3.11
N SER A 171 -5.07 -1.14 -4.32
CA SER A 171 -4.97 -1.98 -5.50
C SER A 171 -3.52 -2.30 -5.84
N ALA A 172 -2.63 -1.30 -5.83
CA ALA A 172 -1.21 -1.48 -6.12
C ALA A 172 -0.53 -2.42 -5.13
N VAL A 173 -0.75 -2.21 -3.82
CA VAL A 173 -0.18 -3.03 -2.76
C VAL A 173 -0.69 -4.47 -2.88
N SER A 174 -2.00 -4.63 -3.05
CA SER A 174 -2.63 -5.94 -3.14
C SER A 174 -2.16 -6.70 -4.38
N ALA A 175 -2.10 -6.03 -5.54
CA ALA A 175 -1.64 -6.62 -6.79
C ALA A 175 -0.15 -6.97 -6.74
N ALA A 176 0.71 -6.15 -6.12
CA ALA A 176 2.11 -6.47 -5.90
C ALA A 176 2.28 -7.68 -4.97
N LEU A 177 1.56 -7.74 -3.85
CA LEU A 177 1.60 -8.90 -2.95
C LEU A 177 1.16 -10.18 -3.67
N VAL A 178 0.13 -10.12 -4.50
CA VAL A 178 -0.29 -11.24 -5.36
C VAL A 178 0.80 -11.59 -6.37
N ALA A 179 1.40 -10.60 -7.04
CA ALA A 179 2.44 -10.81 -8.04
C ALA A 179 3.61 -11.62 -7.46
N PHE A 180 4.16 -11.16 -6.34
CA PHE A 180 5.31 -11.81 -5.68
C PHE A 180 4.92 -13.08 -4.90
N GLN A 181 3.66 -13.24 -4.53
CA GLN A 181 3.15 -14.50 -3.99
C GLN A 181 3.02 -15.59 -5.06
N GLN A 182 2.59 -15.23 -6.27
CA GLN A 182 2.36 -16.18 -7.36
C GLN A 182 3.59 -16.36 -8.25
N ALA A 183 4.63 -15.53 -8.09
CA ALA A 183 5.86 -15.66 -8.84
C ALA A 183 6.51 -17.03 -8.57
N PRO A 184 6.99 -17.73 -9.62
CA PRO A 184 7.60 -19.05 -9.51
C PRO A 184 9.05 -18.97 -8.96
N PHE A 185 9.30 -18.07 -8.00
CA PHE A 185 10.56 -18.04 -7.26
C PHE A 185 10.66 -19.27 -6.35
N GLY A 186 11.82 -19.92 -6.35
CA GLY A 186 12.10 -21.05 -5.47
C GLY A 186 11.81 -20.72 -4.01
N VAL A 187 10.99 -21.55 -3.35
CA VAL A 187 10.66 -21.37 -1.93
C VAL A 187 11.77 -22.02 -1.10
N TRP A 188 12.72 -21.22 -0.65
CA TRP A 188 13.69 -21.69 0.34
C TRP A 188 13.04 -21.57 1.73
N GLY A 189 12.93 -22.70 2.43
CA GLY A 189 12.34 -22.74 3.77
C GLY A 189 13.07 -21.79 4.73
N THR A 190 12.38 -20.75 5.21
CA THR A 190 12.92 -19.88 6.27
C THR A 190 12.53 -20.43 7.64
N GLY A 191 13.51 -20.66 8.51
CA GLY A 191 13.31 -21.08 9.89
C GLY A 191 12.43 -20.11 10.70
N ARG A 192 11.91 -20.55 11.85
CA ARG A 192 11.05 -19.72 12.73
C ARG A 192 11.79 -18.47 13.24
N ARG A 193 13.07 -18.61 13.61
CA ARG A 193 13.92 -17.50 14.08
C ARG A 193 14.12 -16.44 12.99
N THR A 194 14.50 -16.85 11.78
CA THR A 194 14.65 -15.95 10.63
C THR A 194 13.36 -15.19 10.36
N ARG A 195 12.20 -15.84 10.48
CA ARG A 195 10.91 -15.17 10.30
C ARG A 195 10.63 -14.10 11.34
N ALA A 196 10.94 -14.36 12.61
CA ALA A 196 10.79 -13.37 13.67
C ALA A 196 11.72 -12.17 13.45
N ILE A 197 12.98 -12.41 13.07
CA ILE A 197 13.95 -11.36 12.76
C ILE A 197 13.47 -10.49 11.59
N LEU A 198 13.05 -11.11 10.49
CA LEU A 198 12.57 -10.37 9.32
C LEU A 198 11.30 -9.56 9.62
N ALA A 199 10.40 -10.06 10.47
CA ALA A 199 9.23 -9.29 10.91
C ALA A 199 9.63 -8.09 11.79
N ALA A 200 10.58 -8.28 12.72
CA ALA A 200 11.12 -7.20 13.54
C ALA A 200 11.83 -6.14 12.68
N LEU A 201 12.67 -6.57 11.74
CA LEU A 201 13.33 -5.68 10.79
C LEU A 201 12.31 -4.94 9.90
N GLY A 202 11.25 -5.62 9.46
CA GLY A 202 10.15 -4.98 8.72
C GLY A 202 9.44 -3.90 9.55
N GLY A 203 9.18 -4.16 10.83
CA GLY A 203 8.62 -3.18 11.76
C GLY A 203 9.55 -1.98 11.98
N LEU A 204 10.85 -2.23 12.19
CA LEU A 204 11.86 -1.17 12.32
C LEU A 204 12.01 -0.36 11.04
N ALA A 205 12.01 -1.01 9.87
CA ALA A 205 12.04 -0.34 8.57
C ALA A 205 10.81 0.54 8.37
N PHE A 206 9.62 0.04 8.72
CA PHE A 206 8.40 0.84 8.64
C PHE A 206 8.46 2.08 9.56
N GLY A 207 8.84 1.88 10.83
CA GLY A 207 8.98 2.98 11.79
C GLY A 207 10.05 4.01 11.38
N GLY A 208 11.21 3.54 10.92
CA GLY A 208 12.29 4.38 10.40
C GLY A 208 11.88 5.13 9.13
N GLY A 209 11.13 4.49 8.23
CA GLY A 209 10.58 5.11 7.03
C GLY A 209 9.55 6.20 7.37
N LEU A 210 8.63 5.94 8.31
CA LEU A 210 7.70 6.96 8.82
C LEU A 210 8.43 8.15 9.43
N TRP A 211 9.47 7.89 10.22
CA TRP A 211 10.29 8.95 10.81
C TRP A 211 11.05 9.75 9.74
N GLY A 212 11.62 9.07 8.75
CA GLY A 212 12.26 9.71 7.60
C GLY A 212 11.32 10.60 6.80
N LEU A 213 10.07 10.15 6.57
CA LEU A 213 9.02 10.95 5.94
C LEU A 213 8.66 12.16 6.82
N ALA A 214 8.49 11.98 8.13
CA ALA A 214 8.24 13.09 9.04
C ALA A 214 9.38 14.12 9.01
N ALA A 215 10.64 13.67 8.94
CA ALA A 215 11.82 14.54 8.82
C ALA A 215 11.88 15.27 7.47
N LEU A 216 11.46 14.64 6.37
CA LEU A 216 11.27 15.30 5.07
C LEU A 216 10.25 16.44 5.14
N GLY A 217 9.28 16.34 6.07
CA GLY A 217 8.33 17.41 6.35
C GLY A 217 8.96 18.75 6.76
N ALA A 218 10.24 18.76 7.16
CA ALA A 218 11.00 19.97 7.47
C ALA A 218 11.69 20.62 6.24
N ALA A 219 11.72 19.93 5.08
CA ALA A 219 12.26 20.46 3.82
C ALA A 219 11.08 20.84 2.89
N PRO A 220 10.74 22.15 2.75
CA PRO A 220 9.50 22.56 2.10
C PRO A 220 9.34 22.08 0.66
N ASN A 221 10.43 22.10 -0.12
CA ASN A 221 10.40 21.69 -1.53
C ASN A 221 10.30 20.19 -1.68
N ALA A 222 11.12 19.42 -0.96
CA ALA A 222 11.01 17.97 -0.94
C ALA A 222 9.61 17.52 -0.47
N ARG A 223 9.05 18.18 0.55
CA ARG A 223 7.68 17.92 1.02
C ARG A 223 6.65 18.17 -0.08
N PHE A 224 6.72 19.31 -0.76
CA PHE A 224 5.80 19.63 -1.86
C PHE A 224 5.87 18.59 -2.97
N VAL A 225 7.07 18.25 -3.44
CA VAL A 225 7.28 17.25 -4.48
C VAL A 225 6.70 15.89 -4.09
N VAL A 226 7.02 15.43 -2.88
CA VAL A 226 6.56 14.12 -2.39
C VAL A 226 5.04 14.11 -2.20
N GLN A 227 4.44 15.17 -1.64
CA GLN A 227 2.98 15.23 -1.43
C GLN A 227 2.19 15.26 -2.74
N GLU A 228 2.69 15.95 -3.76
CA GLU A 228 2.00 16.07 -5.05
C GLU A 228 2.21 14.86 -5.96
N ARG A 229 3.35 14.17 -5.85
CA ARG A 229 3.76 13.17 -6.87
C ARG A 229 3.94 11.76 -6.35
N ALA A 230 4.21 11.58 -5.05
CA ALA A 230 4.51 10.25 -4.53
C ALA A 230 3.20 9.53 -4.14
N PRO A 231 2.88 8.39 -4.78
CA PRO A 231 1.61 7.70 -4.59
C PRO A 231 1.25 7.41 -3.14
N LEU A 232 2.10 6.72 -2.38
CA LEU A 232 1.78 6.37 -1.00
C LEU A 232 2.49 7.26 0.00
N THR A 233 3.78 7.49 -0.21
CA THR A 233 4.57 8.29 0.75
C THR A 233 4.10 9.73 0.81
N GLY A 234 3.60 10.29 -0.28
CA GLY A 234 2.97 11.63 -0.32
C GLY A 234 1.73 11.73 0.56
N LYS A 235 0.87 10.71 0.51
CA LYS A 235 -0.35 10.62 1.34
C LYS A 235 -0.02 10.53 2.83
N VAL A 236 0.94 9.68 3.17
CA VAL A 236 1.39 9.52 4.55
C VAL A 236 2.02 10.83 5.06
N LEU A 237 2.82 11.49 4.23
CA LEU A 237 3.42 12.78 4.55
C LEU A 237 2.37 13.89 4.72
N ALA A 238 1.24 13.82 4.01
CA ALA A 238 0.13 14.76 4.15
C ALA A 238 -0.53 14.73 5.55
N TRP A 239 -0.42 13.61 6.28
CA TRP A 239 -0.94 13.50 7.64
C TRP A 239 -0.02 14.13 8.70
N TRP A 240 1.23 14.46 8.35
CA TRP A 240 2.14 15.08 9.29
C TRP A 240 2.04 16.61 9.21
N PRO A 241 1.84 17.34 10.33
CA PRO A 241 1.81 18.79 10.31
C PRO A 241 3.10 19.35 9.72
N ALA A 242 3.00 20.43 8.94
CA ALA A 242 4.17 21.21 8.56
C ALA A 242 4.84 21.70 9.85
N GLY A 243 6.16 21.54 9.96
CA GLY A 243 6.92 21.99 11.14
C GLY A 243 6.59 23.45 11.47
N PRO A 244 6.81 23.89 12.72
CA PRO A 244 6.43 25.22 13.16
C PRO A 244 6.96 26.25 12.16
N ARG A 245 6.04 26.99 11.52
CA ARG A 245 6.40 28.13 10.69
C ARG A 245 7.22 29.04 11.61
N ARG A 246 8.54 29.07 11.44
CA ARG A 246 9.37 30.09 12.09
C ARG A 246 8.77 31.41 11.60
N ARG A 247 7.96 32.05 12.45
CA ARG A 247 7.46 33.40 12.19
C ARG A 247 8.74 34.20 12.01
N ALA A 248 9.01 34.62 10.78
CA ALA A 248 10.06 35.58 10.53
C ALA A 248 9.76 36.73 11.49
N ARG A 249 10.61 36.89 12.51
CA ARG A 249 10.58 38.10 13.32
C ARG A 249 10.94 39.19 12.34
N ALA A 250 9.96 40.00 11.97
CA ALA A 250 10.20 41.25 11.28
C ALA A 250 11.12 42.06 12.21
N SER A 251 12.38 42.19 11.79
CA SER A 251 13.34 43.15 12.34
C SER A 251 13.16 44.47 11.62
#